data_AF-A0A285UQT8-F1
#
_entry.id   AF-A0A285UQT8-F1
#
_cell.length_a   1.000
_cell.length_b   1.000
_cell.length_c   1.000
_cell.angle_alpha   90.00
_cell.angle_beta   90.00
_cell.angle_gamma   90.00
#
_symmetry.space_group_name_H-M   'P 1'
#
loop_
_entity.id
_entity.type
_entity.pdbx_description
1 polymer ?
#
loop_
_entity_poly.entity_id
_entity_poly.type
_entity_poly.pdbx_seq_one_letter_code
_entity_poly.pdbx_strand_id
1 'polypeptide(L)' 'MKVLDTANFHDGLQRNLTMLTRLETEMKTIETAIQGLTQLENSLKGQCGNALRAFYRDCHLPFLQFFYLF' A
#
# COMPACT_ATOMS: atom_id res chain seq x y z
N MET A 1 42.08 -14.43 -0.62
CA MET A 1 40.95 -14.31 0.33
C MET A 1 40.00 -13.27 -0.24
N LYS A 2 38.72 -13.58 -0.48
CA LYS A 2 37.75 -12.55 -0.92
C LYS A 2 37.37 -11.73 0.32
N VAL A 3 37.59 -10.41 0.26
CA VAL A 3 37.23 -9.48 1.35
C VAL A 3 35.84 -8.93 1.02
N LEU A 4 34.92 -8.98 1.99
CA LEU A 4 33.62 -8.34 1.87
C LEU A 4 33.80 -6.84 1.98
N ASP A 5 33.31 -6.09 1.00
CA ASP A 5 33.20 -4.64 1.09
C ASP A 5 32.03 -4.28 2.01
N THR A 6 32.37 -4.00 3.26
CA THR A 6 31.39 -3.72 4.32
C THR A 6 30.65 -2.41 4.10
N ALA A 7 31.30 -1.43 3.46
CA ALA A 7 30.69 -0.12 3.17
C ALA A 7 29.61 -0.27 2.09
N ASN A 8 29.94 -0.89 0.97
CA ASN A 8 28.98 -1.14 -0.11
C ASN A 8 27.82 -2.04 0.35
N PHE A 9 28.09 -3.01 1.23
CA PHE A 9 27.06 -3.84 1.83
C PHE A 9 26.11 -3.03 2.71
N HIS A 10 26.63 -2.18 3.59
CA HIS A 10 25.83 -1.32 4.46
C HIS A 10 24.98 -0.31 3.66
N ASP A 11 25.57 0.32 2.65
CA ASP A 11 24.86 1.23 1.76
C ASP A 11 23.71 0.54 1.02
N GLY A 12 23.93 -0.69 0.55
CA GLY A 12 22.89 -1.51 -0.07
C GLY A 12 21.73 -1.80 0.89
N LEU A 13 22.03 -2.17 2.13
CA LEU A 13 21.01 -2.38 3.17
C LEU A 13 20.22 -1.12 3.47
N GLN A 14 20.90 0.03 3.60
CA GLN A 14 20.25 1.31 3.89
C GLN A 14 19.31 1.74 2.75
N ARG A 15 19.71 1.50 1.49
CA ARG A 15 18.84 1.75 0.32
C ARG A 15 17.60 0.88 0.34
N ASN A 16 17.76 -0.41 0.62
CA ASN A 16 16.64 -1.34 0.73
C ASN A 16 15.68 -0.95 1.86
N LEU A 17 16.20 -0.59 3.03
CA LEU A 17 15.39 -0.12 4.16
C LEU A 17 14.58 1.12 3.77
N THR A 18 15.24 2.10 3.14
CA THR A 18 14.59 3.33 2.68
C THR A 18 13.47 3.04 1.67
N MET A 19 13.72 2.11 0.74
CA MET A 19 12.73 1.69 -0.25
C MET A 19 11.51 1.03 0.41
N LEU A 20 11.74 0.13 1.37
CA LEU A 20 10.67 -0.55 2.11
C LEU A 20 9.83 0.43 2.94
N THR A 21 10.46 1.38 3.63
CA THR A 21 9.75 2.43 4.39
C THR A 21 8.91 3.32 3.48
N ARG A 22 9.43 3.66 2.29
CA ARG A 22 8.65 4.43 1.32
C ARG A 22 7.45 3.63 0.82
N LEU A 23 7.65 2.35 0.48
CA LEU A 23 6.57 1.47 0.03
C LEU A 23 5.47 1.36 1.08
N GLU A 24 5.81 1.17 2.36
CA GLU A 24 4.84 1.14 3.45
C GLU A 24 4.01 2.44 3.53
N THR A 25 4.67 3.59 3.38
CA THR A 25 4.02 4.90 3.43
C THR A 25 3.06 5.11 2.25
N GLU A 26 3.47 4.69 1.05
CA GLU A 26 2.63 4.73 -0.15
C GLU A 26 1.39 3.84 0.03
N MET A 27 1.55 2.65 0.59
CA MET A 27 0.44 1.72 0.83
C MET A 27 -0.58 2.26 1.83
N LYS A 28 -0.13 2.91 2.92
CA LYS A 28 -1.02 3.60 3.87
C LYS A 28 -1.79 4.75 3.23
N THR A 29 -1.15 5.46 2.30
CA THR A 29 -1.80 6.55 1.54
C THR A 29 -2.91 6.00 0.65
N ILE A 30 -2.64 4.89 -0.06
CA ILE A 30 -3.63 4.21 -0.91
C ILE A 30 -4.80 3.69 -0.06
N GLU A 31 -4.51 3.08 1.09
CA GLU A 31 -5.54 2.60 2.02
C GLU A 31 -6.47 3.73 2.47
N THR A 32 -5.90 4.86 2.88
CA THR A 32 -6.67 6.03 3.33
C THR A 32 -7.58 6.54 2.21
N ALA A 33 -7.07 6.63 0.98
CA ALA A 33 -7.86 7.05 -0.18
C ALA A 33 -9.01 6.08 -0.48
N ILE A 34 -8.76 4.78 -0.42
CA ILE A 34 -9.77 3.73 -0.62
C ILE A 34 -10.85 3.81 0.47
N GLN A 35 -10.47 3.91 1.74
CA GLN A 35 -11.40 4.06 2.85
C GLN A 35 -12.29 5.29 2.63
N GLY A 36 -11.70 6.44 2.28
CA GLY A 36 -12.44 7.64 1.93
C GLY A 36 -13.44 7.42 0.81
N LEU A 37 -13.03 6.78 -0.30
CA LEU A 37 -13.91 6.48 -1.43
C LEU A 37 -15.09 5.59 -1.04
N THR A 38 -14.84 4.54 -0.26
CA THR A 38 -15.88 3.60 0.17
C THR A 38 -16.94 4.25 1.08
N GLN A 39 -16.56 5.32 1.78
CA GLN A 39 -17.44 6.10 2.67
C GLN A 39 -18.25 7.19 1.94
N LEU A 40 -18.03 7.41 0.64
CA LEU A 40 -18.77 8.38 -0.17
C LEU A 40 -20.19 7.92 -0.53
N GLU A 41 -20.93 7.29 0.39
CA GLU A 41 -22.28 6.77 0.13
C GLU A 41 -23.25 7.88 -0.29
N ASN A 42 -23.03 9.08 0.23
CA ASN A 42 -23.88 10.24 -0.04
C ASN A 42 -23.58 10.94 -1.38
N SER A 43 -22.39 10.72 -1.94
CA SER A 43 -21.93 11.34 -3.20
C SER A 43 -21.92 10.34 -4.35
N LEU A 44 -21.48 9.10 -4.11
CA LEU A 44 -21.46 7.98 -5.05
C LEU A 44 -22.68 7.08 -4.83
N LYS A 45 -23.84 7.59 -5.25
CA LYS A 45 -25.15 6.91 -5.16
C LYS A 45 -25.51 6.13 -6.43
N GLY A 46 -26.60 5.38 -6.34
CA GLY A 46 -27.14 4.59 -7.44
C GLY A 46 -26.34 3.31 -7.71
N GLN A 47 -26.78 2.52 -8.69
CA GLN A 47 -26.17 1.21 -8.97
C GLN A 47 -24.68 1.33 -9.32
N CYS A 48 -24.30 2.31 -10.13
CA CYS A 48 -22.89 2.55 -10.48
C CYS A 48 -22.04 2.97 -9.26
N GLY A 49 -22.53 3.93 -8.46
CA GLY A 49 -21.83 4.36 -7.25
C GLY A 49 -21.67 3.23 -6.23
N ASN A 50 -22.70 2.39 -6.07
CA ASN A 50 -22.64 1.21 -5.22
C ASN A 50 -21.64 0.17 -5.75
N ALA A 51 -21.63 -0.10 -7.05
CA ALA A 51 -20.68 -1.03 -7.67
C ALA A 51 -19.23 -0.56 -7.51
N LEU A 52 -18.96 0.74 -7.70
CA LEU A 52 -17.63 1.32 -7.54
C LEU A 52 -17.14 1.22 -6.08
N ARG A 53 -17.99 1.59 -5.11
CA ARG A 53 -17.65 1.45 -3.68
C ARG A 53 -17.42 -0.01 -3.29
N ALA A 54 -18.25 -0.93 -3.78
CA ALA A 54 -18.07 -2.37 -3.55
C ALA A 54 -16.76 -2.89 -4.15
N PHE A 55 -16.39 -2.47 -5.37
CA PHE A 55 -15.14 -2.88 -6.00
C PHE A 55 -13.90 -2.52 -5.16
N TYR A 56 -13.85 -1.31 -4.62
CA TYR A 56 -12.73 -0.89 -3.77
C TYR A 56 -12.77 -1.54 -2.38
N ARG A 57 -13.97 -1.72 -1.80
CA ARG A 57 -14.13 -2.36 -0.49
C ARG A 57 -13.83 -3.86 -0.52
N ASP A 58 -14.31 -4.56 -1.55
CA ASP A 58 -14.37 -6.02 -1.55
C ASP A 58 -13.19 -6.66 -2.31
N CYS A 59 -12.49 -5.88 -3.16
CA CYS A 59 -11.28 -6.33 -3.86
C CYS A 59 -10.00 -5.66 -3.35
N HIS A 60 -9.99 -4.33 -3.21
CA HIS A 60 -8.76 -3.59 -2.93
C HIS A 60 -8.40 -3.54 -1.44
N LEU A 61 -9.37 -3.37 -0.53
CA LEU A 61 -9.07 -3.44 0.91
C LEU A 61 -8.50 -4.80 1.32
N PRO A 62 -9.04 -5.96 0.87
CA PRO A 62 -8.43 -7.25 1.18
C PRO A 62 -6.99 -7.36 0.69
N PHE A 63 -6.68 -6.86 -0.52
CA PHE A 63 -5.30 -6.84 -1.03
C PHE A 63 -4.35 -6.08 -0.10
N LEU A 64 -4.77 -4.91 0.38
CA LEU A 64 -3.98 -4.12 1.34
C LEU A 64 -3.84 -4.84 2.69
N GLN A 65 -4.90 -5.48 3.19
CA GLN A 65 -4.82 -6.28 4.40
C GLN A 65 -3.80 -7.42 4.25
N PHE A 66 -3.80 -8.12 3.11
CA PHE A 66 -2.78 -9.13 2.83
C PHE A 66 -1.38 -8.55 2.72
N PHE A 67 -1.23 -7.36 2.13
CA PHE A 67 0.07 -6.70 2.03
C PHE A 67 0.70 -6.43 3.41
N TYR A 68 -0.09 -6.05 4.41
CA TYR A 68 0.45 -5.80 5.76
C TYR A 68 0.69 -7.05 6.61
N LEU A 69 0.25 -8.23 6.15
CA LEU A 69 0.45 -9.48 6.88
C LEU A 69 1.85 -10.11 6.63
N PHE A 70 2.58 -9.63 5.63
CA PHE A 70 3.87 -10.18 5.17
C PHE A 70 4.94 -9.09 5.06
#